data_AF-A0A2X5NGQ4-F1
#
_entry.id   AF-A0A2X5NGQ4-F1
#
_cell.length_a   1.000
_cell.length_b   1.000
_cell.length_c   1.000
_cell.angle_alpha   90.00
_cell.angle_beta   90.00
_cell.angle_gamma   90.00
#
_symmetry.space_group_name_H-M   'P 1'
#
loop_
_entity.id
_entity.type
_entity.pdbx_description
1 polymer ?
#
loop_
_entity_poly.entity_id
_entity_poly.type
_entity_poly.pdbx_seq_one_letter_code
_entity_poly.pdbx_strand_id
1 'polypeptide(L)' 'MKLAGWAQSIVFFRGNAASFLDGVDMIYRVHLVLGMTLFLVFPFTRLVHIWSAPVEYLTRRYQLVRSRH' A
#
# COMPACT_ATOMS: atom_id res chain seq x y z
N MET A 1 11.00 15.60 10.14
CA MET A 1 10.39 14.46 9.43
C MET A 1 9.01 14.13 10.04
N LYS A 2 8.00 14.98 9.83
CA LYS A 2 6.68 14.82 10.50
C LYS A 2 5.78 13.75 9.86
N LEU A 3 5.75 13.70 8.53
CA LEU A 3 4.92 12.75 7.76
C LEU A 3 5.41 11.29 7.90
N ALA A 4 6.72 11.07 7.93
CA ALA A 4 7.30 9.73 8.12
C ALA A 4 6.99 9.17 9.52
N GLY A 5 7.01 10.02 10.56
CA GLY A 5 6.64 9.64 11.93
C GLY A 5 5.16 9.27 12.08
N TRP A 6 4.27 9.96 11.36
CA TRP A 6 2.85 9.59 11.27
C TRP A 6 2.67 8.21 10.62
N ALA A 7 3.29 7.97 9.45
CA ALA A 7 3.18 6.71 8.73
C ALA A 7 3.71 5.52 9.56
N GLN A 8 4.87 5.68 10.20
CA GLN A 8 5.42 4.67 11.09
C GLN A 8 4.51 4.39 12.29
N SER A 9 3.91 5.42 12.89
CA SER A 9 3.02 5.22 14.04
C SER A 9 1.77 4.43 13.67
N ILE A 10 1.22 4.63 12.47
CA ILE A 10 0.08 3.85 11.97
C ILE A 10 0.48 2.39 11.71
N VAL A 11 1.59 2.16 11.01
CA VAL A 11 2.04 0.79 10.64
C VAL A 11 2.44 -0.02 11.87
N PHE A 12 3.12 0.61 12.85
CA PHE A 12 3.54 -0.04 14.09
C PHE A 12 2.49 0.04 15.21
N PHE A 13 1.24 0.43 14.89
CA PHE A 13 0.15 0.57 15.86
C PHE A 13 0.53 1.38 17.12
N ARG A 14 1.37 2.39 16.96
CA ARG A 14 1.71 3.34 18.03
C ARG A 14 0.63 4.40 18.11
N GLY A 15 0.05 4.56 19.32
CA GLY A 15 -0.93 5.60 19.59
C GLY A 15 -0.38 7.01 19.37
N ASN A 16 -1.27 8.00 19.34
CA ASN A 16 -0.96 9.42 19.16
C ASN A 16 -0.41 9.83 17.78
N ALA A 17 -0.70 9.06 16.72
CA ALA A 17 -0.32 9.42 15.35
C ALA A 17 -0.85 10.81 14.92
N ALA A 18 -2.03 11.22 15.41
CA ALA A 18 -2.65 12.51 15.10
C ALA A 18 -1.80 13.72 15.51
N SER A 19 -0.99 13.61 16.58
CA SER A 19 -0.11 14.69 17.04
C SER A 19 1.01 15.02 16.04
N PHE A 20 1.40 14.07 15.18
CA PHE A 20 2.40 14.31 14.13
C PHE A 20 1.86 15.12 12.93
N LEU A 21 0.54 15.27 12.83
CA LEU A 21 -0.15 16.08 11.81
C LEU A 21 -0.41 17.52 12.26
N ASP A 22 0.07 17.91 13.44
CA ASP A 22 -0.08 19.25 13.97
C ASP A 22 0.85 20.25 13.24
N GLY A 23 0.24 21.28 12.66
CA GLY A 23 0.91 22.26 11.77
C GLY A 23 1.23 21.75 10.36
N VAL A 24 0.65 20.63 9.92
CA VAL A 24 0.77 20.14 8.54
C VAL A 24 -0.29 20.78 7.65
N ASP A 25 0.14 21.25 6.47
CA ASP A 25 -0.72 21.89 5.47
C ASP A 25 -1.89 20.97 5.05
N MET A 26 -3.04 21.59 4.74
CA MET A 26 -4.28 20.89 4.42
C MET A 26 -4.13 19.95 3.22
N ILE A 27 -3.25 20.27 2.27
CA ILE A 27 -2.96 19.44 1.09
C ILE A 27 -2.53 18.03 1.49
N TYR A 28 -1.65 17.92 2.50
CA TYR A 28 -1.18 16.61 2.96
C TYR A 28 -2.28 15.83 3.69
N ARG A 29 -3.14 16.51 4.46
CA ARG A 29 -4.29 15.86 5.12
C ARG A 29 -5.25 15.26 4.10
N VAL A 30 -5.58 16.01 3.05
CA VAL A 30 -6.43 15.52 1.94
C VAL A 30 -5.76 14.33 1.25
N HIS A 31 -4.48 14.42 0.92
CA HIS A 31 -3.76 13.33 0.25
C HIS A 31 -3.74 12.04 1.09
N LEU A 32 -3.55 12.14 2.41
CA LEU A 32 -3.57 10.98 3.31
C LEU A 32 -4.94 10.32 3.35
N VAL A 33 -6.03 11.10 3.44
CA VAL A 33 -7.39 10.56 3.39
C VAL A 33 -7.67 9.89 2.04
N LEU A 34 -7.23 10.50 0.95
CA LEU A 34 -7.39 9.96 -0.39
C LEU A 34 -6.61 8.64 -0.54
N GLY A 35 -5.37 8.58 -0.05
CA GLY A 35 -4.54 7.37 -0.05
C GLY A 35 -5.14 6.23 0.78
N MET A 36 -5.64 6.51 1.98
CA MET A 36 -6.31 5.51 2.82
C MET A 36 -7.62 5.01 2.17
N THR A 37 -8.37 5.91 1.52
CA THR A 37 -9.59 5.55 0.78
C THR A 37 -9.25 4.66 -0.42
N LEU A 38 -8.20 4.98 -1.17
CA LEU A 38 -7.70 4.14 -2.26
C LEU A 38 -7.33 2.75 -1.77
N PHE A 39 -6.70 2.63 -0.60
CA PHE A 39 -6.37 1.33 -0.01
C PHE A 39 -7.60 0.54 0.44
N LEU A 40 -8.68 1.22 0.87
CA LEU A 40 -9.95 0.60 1.20
C LEU A 40 -10.72 0.09 -0.04
N VAL A 41 -10.69 0.86 -1.13
CA VAL A 41 -11.35 0.49 -2.40
C VAL A 41 -10.46 -0.44 -3.26
N PHE A 42 -9.18 -0.56 -2.91
CA PHE A 42 -8.18 -1.39 -3.58
C PHE A 42 -8.66 -2.81 -3.94
N PRO A 43 -9.26 -3.62 -3.03
CA PRO A 43 -9.69 -4.99 -3.38
C PRO A 43 -10.90 -5.04 -4.32
N PHE A 44 -11.64 -3.94 -4.47
CA PHE A 44 -12.86 -3.85 -5.29
C PHE A 44 -12.61 -3.27 -6.68
N THR A 45 -11.36 -2.94 -7.01
CA THR A 45 -10.99 -2.30 -8.28
C THR A 45 -9.94 -3.11 -9.03
N ARG A 46 -9.65 -2.71 -10.28
CA ARG A 46 -8.56 -3.30 -11.08
C ARG A 46 -7.17 -3.14 -10.47
N LEU A 47 -7.02 -2.36 -9.39
CA LEU A 47 -5.77 -2.25 -8.63
C LEU A 47 -5.34 -3.57 -7.97
N VAL A 48 -6.25 -4.54 -7.81
CA VAL A 48 -5.92 -5.89 -7.32
C VAL A 48 -4.81 -6.56 -8.15
N HIS A 49 -4.63 -6.18 -9.42
CA HIS A 49 -3.58 -6.74 -10.28
C HIS A 49 -2.16 -6.51 -9.73
N ILE A 50 -1.97 -5.51 -8.85
CA ILE A 50 -0.66 -5.21 -8.25
C ILE A 50 -0.13 -6.43 -7.48
N TRP A 51 -1.01 -7.26 -6.90
CA TRP A 51 -0.61 -8.51 -6.24
C TRP A 51 -0.17 -9.60 -7.23
N SER A 52 -0.62 -9.55 -8.48
CA SER A 52 -0.23 -10.47 -9.54
C SER A 52 0.98 -9.99 -10.35
N ALA A 53 1.77 -9.05 -9.81
CA ALA A 53 3.00 -8.61 -10.45
C ALA A 53 3.90 -9.82 -10.72
N PRO A 54 4.22 -10.12 -12.00
CA PRO A 54 4.87 -11.37 -12.37
C PRO A 54 6.39 -11.29 -12.12
N VAL A 55 6.79 -11.12 -10.87
CA VAL A 55 8.20 -11.09 -10.45
C VAL A 55 8.87 -12.44 -10.69
N GLU A 56 8.11 -13.53 -10.50
CA GLU A 56 8.58 -14.88 -10.82
C GLU A 56 8.89 -15.10 -12.30
N TYR A 57 8.42 -14.24 -13.22
CA TYR A 57 8.73 -14.39 -14.64
C TYR A 57 10.22 -14.26 -14.94
N LEU A 58 10.97 -13.52 -14.12
CA LEU A 58 12.42 -13.34 -14.30
C LEU A 58 13.22 -14.63 -14.07
N THR A 59 12.73 -15.54 -13.25
CA THR A 59 13.43 -16.80 -12.90
C THR A 59 12.73 -18.04 -13.46
N ARG A 60 11.58 -17.88 -14.13
CA ARG A 60 10.78 -18.99 -14.63
C ARG A 60 11.40 -19.62 -15.87
N ARG A 61 11.47 -20.96 -15.90
CA ARG A 61 11.83 -21.72 -17.11
C ARG A 61 10.74 -21.53 -18.17
N TYR A 62 11.14 -21.34 -19.43
CA TYR A 62 10.22 -21.03 -20.54
C TYR A 62 9.16 -22.10 -20.80
N GLN A 63 9.46 -23.36 -20.50
CA GLN A 63 8.55 -24.48 -20.79
C GLN A 63 7.99 -25.06 -19.50
N LEU A 64 6.68 -24.94 -19.32
CA LEU A 64 5.95 -25.60 -18.24
C LEU A 64 4.97 -26.61 -18.84
N VAL A 65 5.19 -27.87 -18.51
CA VAL A 65 4.30 -28.97 -18.88
C VAL A 65 3.68 -29.47 -17.57
N ARG A 66 2.35 -29.45 -17.49
CA ARG A 66 1.61 -29.97 -16.34
C ARG A 66 1.19 -31.40 -16.65
N SER A 67 1.67 -32.37 -15.87
CA SER A 67 1.17 -33.74 -15.97
C SER A 67 -0.27 -33.82 -15.47
N ARG A 68 -1.03 -34.80 -15.95
CA ARG A 68 -2.42 -35.03 -15.51
C ARG A 68 -2.39 -35.45 -14.03
N HIS A 69 -3.07 -34.66 -13.19
CA HIS A 69 -3.22 -34.91 -11.76
C HIS A 69 -4.05 -36.17 -11.51
#